data_AF-A0A9Q1HDR1-F1
#
_entry.id   AF-A0A9Q1HDR1-F1
#
_cell.length_a   1.000
_cell.length_b   1.000
_cell.length_c   1.000
_cell.angle_alpha   90.00
_cell.angle_beta   90.00
_cell.angle_gamma   90.00
#
_symmetry.space_group_name_H-M   'P 1'
#
loop_
_entity.id
_entity.type
_entity.pdbx_description
1 polymer ?
#
loop_
_entity_poly.entity_id
_entity_poly.type
_entity_poly.pdbx_seq_one_letter_code
_entity_poly.pdbx_strand_id
1 'polypeptide(L)'
;MQVVWQNLYDTSSSADKINLYSVRNFLEARNVTKDPMKDVNAASDLLETYTKSLVVAAAMEYFGVDDPNDEPSQNAFRLNVHHDRSYYVRTVLADLIDKCVIPHVSEINYDVPQFKCILCPKVYKTKKGLQRHTLTKHSLETAATAQQTTSQVAEGSQSDAIFNCARCSLGMCMVAMNFVDARRLGNWKRLIRM
;
A
#
# COMPACT_ATOMS: atom_id res chain seq x y z
N MET A 1 -1.69 -15.72 4.90
CA MET A 1 -2.73 -14.91 5.56
C MET A 1 -2.19 -14.14 6.77
N GLN A 2 -1.49 -14.76 7.73
CA GLN A 2 -0.91 -14.05 8.90
C GLN A 2 0.00 -12.87 8.53
N VAL A 3 0.90 -13.01 7.55
CA VAL A 3 1.80 -11.93 7.11
C VAL A 3 1.03 -10.71 6.60
N VAL A 4 -0.03 -10.93 5.81
CA VAL A 4 -0.90 -9.85 5.30
C VAL A 4 -1.59 -9.15 6.47
N TRP A 5 -2.10 -9.92 7.44
CA TRP A 5 -2.72 -9.37 8.65
C TRP A 5 -1.76 -8.52 9.49
N GLN A 6 -0.51 -8.96 9.65
CA GLN A 6 0.49 -8.20 10.42
C GLN A 6 0.81 -6.84 9.78
N ASN A 7 0.75 -6.74 8.45
CA ASN A 7 1.12 -5.52 7.74
C ASN A 7 -0.07 -4.60 7.44
N LEU A 8 -1.26 -5.17 7.23
CA LEU A 8 -2.43 -4.41 6.77
C LEU A 8 -3.55 -4.31 7.81
N TYR A 9 -3.57 -5.15 8.85
CA TYR A 9 -4.64 -5.18 9.86
C TYR A 9 -4.13 -4.64 11.21
N ASP A 10 -4.43 -3.37 11.49
CA ASP A 10 -4.12 -2.74 12.77
C ASP A 10 -5.35 -2.08 13.41
N THR A 11 -5.70 -2.57 14.60
CA THR A 11 -6.84 -2.08 15.39
C THR A 11 -6.61 -0.68 15.97
N SER A 12 -5.35 -0.23 16.05
CA SER A 12 -4.96 1.09 16.57
C SER A 12 -4.98 2.19 15.50
N SER A 13 -5.03 1.80 14.24
CA SER A 13 -4.94 2.68 13.06
C SER A 13 -6.31 2.89 12.40
N SER A 14 -7.42 2.71 13.12
CA SER A 14 -8.78 2.74 12.55
C SER A 14 -9.17 3.99 11.74
N ALA A 15 -8.44 5.09 11.90
CA ALA A 15 -8.60 6.34 11.14
C ALA A 15 -7.84 6.36 9.79
N ASP A 16 -6.91 5.43 9.54
CA ASP A 16 -6.15 5.37 8.29
C ASP A 16 -6.98 4.67 7.21
N LYS A 17 -7.21 5.41 6.11
CA LYS A 17 -8.14 5.03 5.02
C LYS A 17 -7.74 3.76 4.24
N ILE A 18 -6.50 3.28 4.40
CA ILE A 18 -5.96 2.16 3.60
C ILE A 18 -5.83 0.86 4.40
N ASN A 19 -6.09 0.83 5.72
CA ASN A 19 -5.91 -0.40 6.50
C ASN A 19 -7.10 -1.38 6.39
N LEU A 20 -6.87 -2.68 6.58
CA LEU A 20 -7.92 -3.72 6.53
C LEU A 20 -8.92 -3.63 7.69
N TYR A 21 -8.54 -3.03 8.82
CA TYR A 21 -9.41 -2.85 9.98
C TYR A 21 -10.49 -1.78 9.74
N SER A 22 -10.15 -0.67 9.08
CA SER A 22 -11.08 0.38 8.68
C SER A 22 -12.04 -0.14 7.62
N VAL A 23 -11.53 -0.91 6.64
CA VAL A 23 -12.36 -1.62 5.65
C VAL A 23 -13.30 -2.63 6.32
N ARG A 24 -12.81 -3.41 7.30
CA ARG A 24 -13.66 -4.32 8.08
C ARG A 24 -14.81 -3.58 8.75
N ASN A 25 -14.53 -2.42 9.34
CA ASN A 25 -15.56 -1.62 10.00
C ASN A 25 -16.57 -1.06 8.98
N PHE A 26 -16.08 -0.57 7.84
CA PHE A 26 -16.92 -0.04 6.76
C PHE A 26 -17.85 -1.11 6.17
N LEU A 27 -17.35 -2.33 5.95
CA LEU A 27 -18.13 -3.46 5.43
C LEU A 27 -18.94 -4.20 6.49
N GLU A 28 -18.92 -3.73 7.74
CA GLU A 28 -19.54 -4.40 8.89
C GLU A 28 -19.17 -5.90 9.02
N ALA A 29 -17.94 -6.27 8.69
CA ALA A 29 -17.46 -7.65 8.74
C ALA A 29 -17.14 -8.09 10.20
N ARG A 30 -18.19 -8.16 11.04
CA ARG A 30 -18.10 -8.35 12.50
C ARG A 30 -17.45 -9.67 12.93
N ASN A 31 -17.51 -10.69 12.09
CA ASN A 31 -16.90 -12.01 12.36
C ASN A 31 -15.37 -11.99 12.21
N VAL A 32 -14.80 -10.94 11.59
CA VAL A 32 -13.36 -10.82 11.37
C VAL A 32 -12.66 -10.25 12.59
N THR A 33 -11.72 -11.04 13.13
CA THR A 33 -10.94 -10.66 14.32
C THR A 33 -9.49 -10.33 13.99
N LYS A 34 -8.73 -9.90 15.00
CA LYS A 34 -7.29 -9.65 14.90
C LYS A 34 -6.49 -10.92 14.62
N ASP A 35 -7.03 -12.08 14.98
CA ASP A 35 -6.47 -13.38 14.56
C ASP A 35 -7.21 -13.88 13.31
N PRO A 36 -6.56 -13.90 12.12
CA PRO A 36 -7.19 -14.38 10.89
C PRO A 36 -7.42 -15.90 10.88
N MET A 37 -6.79 -16.65 11.80
CA MET A 37 -6.95 -18.11 11.86
C MET A 37 -8.19 -18.53 12.65
N LYS A 38 -8.76 -17.64 13.46
CA LYS A 38 -9.99 -17.92 14.23
C LYS A 38 -11.19 -18.20 13.33
N ASP A 39 -11.32 -17.43 12.25
CA ASP A 39 -12.28 -17.65 11.18
C ASP A 39 -11.63 -17.31 9.84
N VAL A 40 -11.00 -18.34 9.27
CA VAL A 40 -10.23 -18.23 8.02
C VAL A 40 -11.13 -17.83 6.85
N ASN A 41 -12.40 -18.25 6.87
CA ASN A 41 -13.33 -17.93 5.79
C ASN A 41 -13.71 -16.46 5.83
N ALA A 42 -14.14 -15.95 7.00
CA ALA A 42 -14.44 -14.53 7.15
C ALA A 42 -13.24 -13.63 6.83
N ALA A 43 -12.03 -14.04 7.25
CA ALA A 43 -10.79 -13.34 6.90
C ALA A 43 -10.50 -13.39 5.39
N SER A 44 -10.69 -14.54 4.74
CA SER A 44 -10.52 -14.68 3.30
C SER A 44 -11.51 -13.82 2.52
N ASP A 45 -12.77 -13.77 2.96
CA ASP A 45 -13.84 -13.01 2.27
C ASP A 45 -13.59 -11.51 2.36
N LEU A 46 -13.14 -11.02 3.54
CA LEU A 46 -12.74 -9.62 3.69
C LEU A 46 -11.54 -9.29 2.78
N LEU A 47 -10.53 -10.15 2.76
CA LEU A 47 -9.34 -9.95 1.94
C LEU A 47 -9.68 -9.96 0.45
N GLU A 48 -10.52 -10.90 0.00
CA GLU A 48 -11.00 -10.98 -1.37
C GLU A 48 -11.76 -9.72 -1.78
N THR A 49 -12.67 -9.25 -0.92
CA THR A 49 -13.45 -8.03 -1.16
C THR A 49 -12.55 -6.81 -1.27
N TYR A 50 -11.63 -6.63 -0.30
CA TYR A 50 -10.67 -5.54 -0.29
C TYR A 50 -9.76 -5.56 -1.54
N THR A 51 -9.28 -6.74 -1.93
CA THR A 51 -8.45 -6.90 -3.14
C THR A 51 -9.21 -6.48 -4.39
N LYS A 52 -10.48 -6.91 -4.54
CA LYS A 52 -11.32 -6.54 -5.68
C LYS A 52 -11.55 -5.03 -5.73
N SER A 53 -11.80 -4.38 -4.59
CA SER A 53 -11.95 -2.93 -4.51
C SER A 53 -10.69 -2.20 -4.97
N LEU A 54 -9.50 -2.65 -4.55
CA LEU A 54 -8.23 -2.08 -5.00
C LEU A 54 -7.98 -2.29 -6.50
N VAL A 55 -8.33 -3.46 -7.05
CA VAL A 55 -8.23 -3.72 -8.49
C VAL A 55 -9.16 -2.81 -9.29
N VAL A 56 -10.40 -2.62 -8.83
CA VAL A 56 -11.36 -1.70 -9.48
C VAL A 56 -10.84 -0.27 -9.42
N ALA A 57 -10.37 0.20 -8.26
CA ALA A 57 -9.80 1.53 -8.13
C ALA A 57 -8.59 1.74 -9.06
N ALA A 58 -7.67 0.78 -9.11
CA ALA A 58 -6.53 0.82 -10.02
C ALA A 58 -6.95 0.83 -11.50
N ALA A 59 -7.98 0.06 -11.86
CA ALA A 59 -8.51 0.05 -13.21
C ALA A 59 -9.18 1.39 -13.57
N MET A 60 -9.98 1.95 -12.67
CA MET A 60 -10.61 3.27 -12.84
C MET A 60 -9.56 4.35 -13.10
N GLU A 61 -8.49 4.38 -12.32
CA GLU A 61 -7.37 5.31 -12.53
C GLU A 61 -6.67 5.04 -13.88
N TYR A 62 -6.37 3.79 -14.20
CA TYR A 62 -5.68 3.40 -15.44
C TYR A 62 -6.48 3.74 -16.71
N PHE A 63 -7.81 3.61 -16.66
CA PHE A 63 -8.70 3.94 -17.77
C PHE A 63 -9.21 5.38 -17.74
N GLY A 64 -8.88 6.14 -16.69
CA GLY A 64 -9.33 7.52 -16.49
C GLY A 64 -10.85 7.61 -16.38
N VAL A 65 -11.44 6.83 -15.48
CA VAL A 65 -12.88 6.70 -15.27
C VAL A 65 -13.21 7.05 -13.82
N ASP A 66 -14.18 7.95 -13.60
CA ASP A 66 -14.61 8.37 -12.26
C ASP A 66 -15.67 7.45 -11.65
N ASP A 67 -16.54 6.85 -12.47
CA ASP A 67 -17.52 5.83 -12.07
C ASP A 67 -17.35 4.53 -12.89
N PRO A 68 -17.44 3.32 -12.29
CA PRO A 68 -17.27 2.07 -13.03
C PRO A 68 -18.16 1.88 -14.27
N ASN A 69 -19.24 2.65 -14.39
CA ASN A 69 -20.18 2.59 -15.52
C ASN A 69 -19.89 3.64 -16.61
N ASP A 70 -18.95 4.56 -16.41
CA ASP A 70 -18.58 5.58 -17.38
C ASP A 70 -17.66 5.05 -18.48
N GLU A 71 -17.56 5.80 -19.59
CA GLU A 71 -16.67 5.44 -20.69
C GLU A 71 -15.19 5.76 -20.37
N PRO A 72 -14.25 4.88 -20.77
CA PRO A 72 -12.82 5.09 -20.58
C PRO A 72 -12.28 6.27 -21.38
N SER A 73 -11.70 7.25 -20.69
CA SER A 73 -11.01 8.38 -21.32
C SER A 73 -9.60 8.01 -21.80
N GLN A 74 -8.98 7.01 -21.16
CA GLN A 74 -7.63 6.52 -21.46
C GLN A 74 -7.63 5.02 -21.75
N ASN A 75 -6.66 4.56 -22.54
CA ASN A 75 -6.37 3.14 -22.79
C ASN A 75 -7.58 2.30 -23.25
N ALA A 76 -8.62 2.93 -23.80
CA ALA A 76 -9.85 2.29 -24.24
C ALA A 76 -9.61 1.32 -25.41
N PHE A 77 -10.31 0.18 -25.40
CA PHE A 77 -10.27 -0.74 -26.53
C PHE A 77 -10.92 -0.11 -27.77
N ARG A 78 -10.14 0.08 -28.84
CA ARG A 78 -10.62 0.51 -30.15
C ARG A 78 -10.30 -0.55 -31.20
N LEU A 79 -11.33 -1.08 -31.86
CA LEU A 79 -11.20 -2.13 -32.88
C LEU A 79 -10.25 -1.75 -34.03
N ASN A 80 -10.20 -0.45 -34.36
CA ASN A 80 -9.36 0.10 -35.43
C ASN A 80 -7.86 0.12 -35.08
N VAL A 81 -7.52 0.04 -33.79
CA VAL A 81 -6.15 0.09 -33.27
C VAL A 81 -5.74 -1.28 -32.71
N HIS A 82 -6.67 -1.97 -32.07
CA HIS A 82 -6.47 -3.26 -31.44
C HIS A 82 -7.23 -4.32 -32.23
N HIS A 83 -6.55 -4.91 -33.21
CA HIS A 83 -7.12 -5.98 -34.04
C HIS A 83 -7.29 -7.31 -33.30
N ASP A 84 -6.62 -7.49 -32.16
CA ASP A 84 -6.71 -8.68 -31.32
C ASP A 84 -7.04 -8.29 -29.87
N ARG A 85 -8.20 -8.76 -29.40
CA ARG A 85 -8.67 -8.57 -28.03
C ARG A 85 -7.78 -9.27 -27.02
N SER A 86 -7.26 -10.45 -27.32
CA SER A 86 -6.39 -11.21 -26.42
C SER A 86 -5.06 -10.51 -26.24
N TYR A 87 -4.50 -10.00 -27.34
CA TYR A 87 -3.28 -9.19 -27.28
C TYR A 87 -3.50 -7.92 -26.46
N TYR A 88 -4.57 -7.17 -26.74
CA TYR A 88 -4.92 -5.97 -25.99
C TYR A 88 -5.04 -6.23 -24.48
N VAL A 89 -5.81 -7.25 -24.09
CA VAL A 89 -5.99 -7.60 -22.67
C VAL A 89 -4.65 -7.91 -22.01
N ARG A 90 -3.77 -8.68 -22.68
CA ARG A 90 -2.44 -8.99 -22.13
C ARG A 90 -1.58 -7.75 -21.96
N THR A 91 -1.57 -6.85 -22.95
CA THR A 91 -0.80 -5.61 -22.91
C THR A 91 -1.28 -4.68 -21.80
N VAL A 92 -2.60 -4.48 -21.70
CA VAL A 92 -3.20 -3.65 -20.65
C VAL A 92 -2.96 -4.23 -19.27
N LEU A 93 -3.12 -5.54 -19.09
CA LEU A 93 -2.86 -6.18 -17.80
C LEU A 93 -1.38 -6.07 -17.40
N ALA A 94 -0.44 -6.24 -18.33
CA ALA A 94 0.98 -6.06 -18.05
C ALA A 94 1.28 -4.63 -17.60
N ASP A 95 0.81 -3.64 -18.35
CA ASP A 95 1.03 -2.23 -18.04
C ASP A 95 0.35 -1.82 -16.72
N LEU A 96 -0.86 -2.31 -16.44
CA LEU A 96 -1.55 -2.08 -15.16
C LEU A 96 -0.82 -2.71 -13.98
N ILE A 97 -0.25 -3.91 -14.14
CA ILE A 97 0.54 -4.57 -13.09
C ILE A 97 1.80 -3.75 -12.79
N ASP A 98 2.53 -3.34 -13.82
CA ASP A 98 3.74 -2.54 -13.68
C ASP A 98 3.43 -1.17 -13.07
N LYS A 99 2.30 -0.56 -13.46
CA LYS A 99 1.86 0.76 -13.01
C LYS A 99 1.08 0.79 -11.72
N CYS A 100 0.53 -0.29 -11.18
CA CYS A 100 -0.34 -0.22 -10.01
C CYS A 100 -0.02 -1.27 -8.93
N VAL A 101 0.73 -2.33 -9.25
CA VAL A 101 0.93 -3.48 -8.35
C VAL A 101 2.37 -3.57 -7.87
N ILE A 102 3.34 -3.33 -8.76
CA ILE A 102 4.77 -3.43 -8.42
C ILE A 102 5.26 -2.04 -7.96
N PRO A 103 5.50 -1.80 -6.66
CA PRO A 103 6.15 -0.57 -6.23
C PRO A 103 7.57 -0.50 -6.80
N HIS A 104 7.98 0.67 -7.28
CA HIS A 104 9.34 0.82 -7.80
C HIS A 104 10.30 0.76 -6.60
N VAL A 105 11.38 -0.03 -6.67
CA VAL A 105 12.27 -0.31 -5.52
C VAL A 105 12.87 0.97 -4.90
N SER A 106 12.99 2.04 -5.69
CA SER A 106 13.42 3.38 -5.24
C SER A 106 12.44 4.07 -4.27
N GLU A 107 11.17 3.66 -4.22
CA GLU A 107 10.15 4.18 -3.32
C GLU A 107 10.18 3.46 -1.95
N ILE A 108 10.81 2.28 -1.89
CA ILE A 108 11.07 1.55 -0.65
C ILE A 108 12.43 2.01 -0.13
N ASN A 109 12.48 3.26 0.33
CA ASN A 109 13.70 3.81 0.91
C ASN A 109 13.99 3.10 2.25
N TYR A 110 14.93 2.15 2.23
CA TYR A 110 15.49 1.54 3.44
C TYR A 110 16.43 2.47 4.20
N ASP A 111 16.58 3.74 3.80
CA ASP A 111 17.14 4.75 4.70
C ASP A 111 16.17 4.94 5.87
N VAL A 112 16.39 4.13 6.90
CA VAL A 112 15.90 4.39 8.25
C VAL A 112 16.19 5.87 8.52
N PRO A 113 15.17 6.74 8.65
CA PRO A 113 15.40 8.16 8.82
C PRO A 113 16.26 8.38 10.07
N GLN A 114 17.52 8.71 9.84
CA GLN A 114 18.50 8.94 10.89
C GLN A 114 18.29 10.37 11.40
N PHE A 115 17.60 10.51 12.53
CA PHE A 115 17.35 11.80 13.18
C PHE A 115 18.61 12.24 13.91
N LYS A 116 19.40 13.11 13.29
CA LYS A 116 20.66 13.65 13.83
C LYS A 116 20.39 14.85 14.73
N CYS A 117 21.09 14.94 15.85
CA CYS A 117 21.08 16.16 16.66
C CYS A 117 21.92 17.24 15.98
N ILE A 118 21.45 18.49 16.00
CA ILE A 118 22.20 19.63 15.45
C ILE A 118 23.29 20.14 16.42
N LEU A 119 23.16 19.82 17.70
CA LEU A 119 24.06 20.28 18.77
C LEU A 119 25.13 19.25 19.13
N CYS A 120 25.00 18.00 18.66
CA CYS A 120 25.99 16.96 18.89
C CYS A 120 25.95 15.88 17.79
N PRO A 121 27.00 15.06 17.62
CA PRO A 121 27.07 14.06 16.55
C PRO A 121 26.17 12.82 16.76
N LYS A 122 25.21 12.85 17.71
CA LYS A 122 24.35 11.70 18.00
C LYS A 122 23.21 11.55 16.99
N VAL A 123 22.97 10.30 16.62
CA VAL A 123 21.95 9.89 15.64
C VAL A 123 20.93 8.98 16.32
N TYR A 124 19.66 9.20 16.00
CA TYR A 124 18.54 8.48 16.60
C TYR A 124 17.66 7.82 15.53
N LYS A 125 17.14 6.63 15.86
CA LYS A 125 16.22 5.87 14.98
C LYS A 125 14.78 6.40 15.00
N THR A 126 14.44 7.30 15.92
CA THR A 126 13.07 7.85 16.08
C THR A 126 13.09 9.32 16.48
N LYS A 127 12.12 10.09 15.98
CA LYS A 127 11.93 11.51 16.29
C LYS A 127 11.75 11.78 17.79
N LYS A 128 11.00 10.92 18.49
CA LYS A 128 10.82 10.99 19.96
C LYS A 128 12.14 10.79 20.71
N GLY A 129 13.04 9.93 20.21
CA GLY A 129 14.37 9.72 20.77
C GLY A 129 15.24 10.98 20.70
N LEU A 130 15.21 11.67 19.56
CA LEU A 130 15.92 12.93 19.35
C LEU A 130 15.33 14.06 20.22
N GLN A 131 14.01 14.18 20.29
CA GLN A 131 13.34 15.20 21.14
C GLN A 131 13.70 15.03 22.61
N ARG A 132 13.62 13.80 23.14
CA ARG A 132 14.03 13.51 24.51
C ARG A 132 15.50 13.80 24.75
N HIS A 133 16.37 13.48 23.79
CA HIS A 133 17.79 13.81 23.90
C HIS A 133 18.03 15.32 23.96
N THR A 134 17.40 16.08 23.06
CA THR A 134 17.51 17.54 23.02
C THR A 134 16.99 18.16 24.32
N LEU A 135 15.84 17.68 24.80
CA LEU A 135 15.24 18.15 26.05
C LEU A 135 16.04 17.79 27.30
N THR A 136 16.86 16.74 27.29
CA THR A 136 17.59 16.26 28.50
C THR A 136 19.06 16.63 28.50
N LYS A 137 19.65 16.88 27.33
CA LYS A 137 21.09 17.18 27.17
C LYS A 137 21.36 18.58 26.62
N HIS A 138 20.35 19.23 26.04
CA HIS A 138 20.44 20.55 25.43
C HIS A 138 19.32 21.50 25.93
N SER A 139 18.81 21.25 27.15
CA SER A 139 17.64 21.89 27.77
C SER A 139 17.70 23.41 27.94
N LEU A 140 18.79 24.06 27.53
CA LEU A 140 19.06 25.47 27.80
C LEU A 140 19.06 26.36 26.54
N GLU A 141 18.94 25.81 25.32
CA GLU A 141 19.02 26.61 24.08
C GLU A 141 17.77 26.55 23.19
N THR A 142 16.75 25.74 23.52
CA THR A 142 15.57 25.52 22.66
C THR A 142 14.41 26.50 22.89
N ALA A 143 14.70 27.78 23.12
CA ALA A 143 13.67 28.85 23.05
C ALA A 143 13.74 29.67 21.75
N ALA A 144 14.81 29.57 20.95
CA ALA A 144 15.03 30.45 19.79
C ALA A 144 14.92 29.80 18.40
N THR A 145 14.79 28.48 18.28
CA THR A 145 14.84 27.80 16.96
C THR A 145 13.63 26.91 16.70
N ALA A 146 12.43 27.45 16.92
CA ALA A 146 11.15 26.80 16.56
C ALA A 146 10.70 27.13 15.12
N GLN A 147 11.48 27.88 14.34
CA GLN A 147 11.13 28.27 12.97
C GLN A 147 12.34 28.10 12.05
N GLN A 148 12.56 26.87 11.57
CA GLN A 148 13.14 26.61 10.25
C GLN A 148 12.87 25.14 9.91
N THR A 149 11.60 24.88 9.65
CA THR A 149 11.14 23.71 8.90
C THR A 149 10.64 24.21 7.56
N THR A 150 11.50 24.45 6.57
CA THR A 150 11.10 24.32 5.15
C THR A 150 12.30 24.33 4.21
N SER A 151 12.20 23.49 3.19
CA SER A 151 12.78 23.68 1.84
C SER A 151 14.25 23.32 1.65
N GLN A 152 14.49 22.05 1.37
CA GLN A 152 15.29 21.70 0.19
C GLN A 152 14.40 20.92 -0.78
N VAL A 153 13.95 21.66 -1.79
CA VAL A 153 13.30 21.18 -3.01
C VAL A 153 14.36 20.43 -3.81
N ALA A 154 14.12 19.13 -4.04
CA ALA A 154 14.72 18.39 -5.14
C ALA A 154 13.56 17.96 -6.03
N GLU A 155 13.45 18.62 -7.17
CA GLU A 155 12.49 18.34 -8.24
C GLU A 155 12.76 16.94 -8.80
N GLY A 156 11.73 16.08 -8.76
CA GLY A 156 11.77 14.73 -9.30
C GLY A 156 10.71 13.83 -8.68
N SER A 157 9.49 13.87 -9.23
CA SER A 157 8.32 13.04 -8.86
C SER A 157 7.82 13.22 -7.42
N GLN A 158 6.78 14.05 -7.23
CA GLN A 158 5.95 14.02 -6.02
C GLN A 158 5.20 12.67 -5.97
N SER A 159 5.87 11.65 -5.45
CA SER A 159 5.31 10.33 -5.19
C SER A 159 4.40 10.42 -3.95
N ASP A 160 3.09 10.30 -4.16
CA ASP A 160 2.09 10.34 -3.10
C ASP A 160 2.22 9.10 -2.20
N ALA A 161 2.52 9.31 -0.91
CA ALA A 161 2.65 8.22 0.06
C ALA A 161 1.38 7.35 0.16
N ILE A 162 0.20 7.95 -0.09
CA ILE A 162 -1.10 7.26 -0.12
C ILE A 162 -1.14 6.29 -1.30
N PHE A 163 -0.75 6.76 -2.49
CA PHE A 163 -0.69 5.95 -3.70
C PHE A 163 0.28 4.77 -3.55
N ASN A 164 1.48 5.01 -3.03
CA ASN A 164 2.45 3.94 -2.77
C ASN A 164 1.94 2.90 -1.78
N CYS A 165 1.23 3.34 -0.74
CA CYS A 165 0.63 2.44 0.24
C CYS A 165 -0.46 1.56 -0.38
N ALA A 166 -1.30 2.12 -1.25
CA ALA A 166 -2.32 1.37 -2.00
C ALA A 166 -1.70 0.34 -2.94
N ARG A 167 -0.63 0.69 -3.67
CA ARG A 167 0.12 -0.23 -4.53
C ARG A 167 0.71 -1.40 -3.75
N CYS A 168 1.41 -1.11 -2.65
CA CYS A 168 1.99 -2.14 -1.78
C CYS A 168 0.92 -3.07 -1.21
N SER A 169 -0.22 -2.51 -0.79
CA SER A 169 -1.37 -3.27 -0.30
C SER A 169 -1.93 -4.19 -1.38
N LEU A 170 -2.11 -3.68 -2.60
CA LEU A 170 -2.58 -4.46 -3.75
C LEU A 170 -1.61 -5.60 -4.09
N GLY A 171 -0.30 -5.33 -4.14
CA GLY A 171 0.72 -6.36 -4.38
C GLY A 171 0.68 -7.47 -3.33
N MET A 172 0.65 -7.12 -2.05
CA MET A 172 0.52 -8.10 -0.95
C MET A 172 -0.76 -8.92 -1.05
N CYS A 173 -1.88 -8.27 -1.39
CA CYS A 173 -3.17 -8.92 -1.57
C CYS A 173 -3.19 -9.88 -2.77
N MET A 174 -2.60 -9.49 -3.91
CA MET A 174 -2.52 -10.35 -5.09
C MET A 174 -1.73 -11.64 -4.82
N VAL A 175 -0.60 -11.55 -4.12
CA VAL A 175 0.17 -12.74 -3.71
C VAL A 175 -0.66 -13.63 -2.79
N ALA A 176 -1.37 -13.03 -1.83
CA ALA A 176 -2.23 -13.78 -0.92
C ALA A 176 -3.39 -14.49 -1.64
N MET A 177 -4.03 -13.81 -2.60
CA MET A 177 -5.10 -14.40 -3.42
C MET A 177 -4.58 -15.52 -4.31
N ASN A 178 -3.39 -15.36 -4.90
CA ASN A 178 -2.75 -16.40 -5.69
C ASN A 178 -2.48 -17.66 -4.84
N PHE A 179 -2.07 -17.49 -3.59
CA PHE A 179 -1.89 -18.58 -2.64
C PHE A 179 -3.23 -19.26 -2.28
N VAL A 180 -4.27 -18.48 -1.97
CA VAL A 180 -5.62 -19.01 -1.66
C VAL A 180 -6.17 -19.81 -2.84
N ASP A 181 -6.05 -19.28 -4.06
CA ASP A 181 -6.46 -19.95 -5.29
C ASP A 181 -5.69 -21.25 -5.54
N ALA A 182 -4.36 -21.23 -5.39
CA ALA A 182 -3.54 -22.44 -5.52
C ALA A 182 -3.95 -23.55 -4.54
N ARG A 183 -4.34 -23.16 -3.31
CA ARG A 183 -4.90 -24.07 -2.30
C ARG A 183 -6.25 -24.63 -2.74
N ARG A 184 -7.17 -23.78 -3.20
CA ARG A 184 -8.52 -24.19 -3.67
C ARG A 184 -8.42 -25.18 -4.85
N LEU A 185 -7.47 -24.96 -5.76
CA LEU A 185 -7.26 -25.79 -6.95
C LEU A 185 -6.38 -27.04 -6.71
N GLY A 186 -5.83 -27.23 -5.50
CA GLY A 186 -4.91 -28.33 -5.22
C GLY A 186 -3.59 -28.26 -6.03
N ASN A 187 -3.20 -27.07 -6.51
CA ASN A 187 -2.01 -26.90 -7.34
C ASN A 187 -0.74 -26.81 -6.49
N TRP A 188 -0.22 -27.97 -6.11
CA TRP A 188 0.98 -28.10 -5.27
C TRP A 188 2.22 -27.42 -5.87
N LYS A 189 2.35 -27.39 -7.21
CA LYS A 189 3.49 -26.74 -7.89
C LYS A 189 3.49 -25.23 -7.68
N ARG A 190 2.32 -24.59 -7.64
CA ARG A 190 2.18 -23.16 -7.32
C ARG A 190 2.47 -22.91 -5.84
N LEU A 191 2.01 -23.79 -4.95
CA LEU A 191 2.21 -23.65 -3.49
C LEU A 191 3.67 -23.72 -3.06
N ILE A 192 4.50 -24.56 -3.68
CA ILE A 192 5.93 -24.70 -3.30
C ILE A 192 6.78 -23.49 -3.72
N ARG A 193 6.31 -22.70 -4.69
CA ARG A 193 7.05 -21.55 -5.24
C ARG A 193 6.72 -20.22 -4.55
N MET A 194 5.75 -20.21 -3.64
CA MET A 194 5.33 -19.04 -2.86
C MET A 194 5.85 -19.13 -1.43
#